data_AF-A0A852JN82-F1
#
_entry.id   AF-A0A852JN82-F1
#
_cell.length_a   1.000
_cell.length_b   1.000
_cell.length_c   1.000
_cell.angle_alpha   90.00
_cell.angle_beta   90.00
_cell.angle_gamma   90.00
#
_symmetry.space_group_name_H-M   'P 1'
#
loop_
_entity.id
_entity.type
_entity.pdbx_description
1 polymer ?
#
loop_
_entity_poly.entity_id
_entity_poly.type
_entity_poly.pdbx_seq_one_letter_code
_entity_poly.pdbx_strand_id
1 'polypeptide(L)'
;SQPITSGGLTYQEQPWHSECFICSNCKKQLGGKRFTAVEDQFYCVECYKECVAKKCAGCKNPITAGFGRGTSVVNYEDESWHDYCFKCTKCARGLANKRFVCHNGKIYCAECPKRL
;
A
#
# COMPACT_ATOMS: atom_id res chain seq x y z
N SER A 1 7.05 -6.80 32.36
CA SER A 1 8.17 -6.34 31.51
C SER A 1 9.43 -7.06 31.96
N GLN A 2 10.00 -7.94 31.13
CA GLN A 2 11.28 -8.61 31.42
C GLN A 2 12.46 -7.80 30.84
N PRO A 3 13.63 -7.82 31.50
CA PRO A 3 14.82 -7.12 31.00
C PRO A 3 15.31 -7.69 29.67
N ILE A 4 15.90 -6.85 28.83
CA ILE A 4 16.56 -7.26 27.58
C ILE A 4 17.98 -7.69 27.93
N THR A 5 18.22 -8.99 28.03
CA THR A 5 19.49 -9.55 28.54
C THR A 5 20.51 -9.86 27.45
N SER A 6 20.09 -9.99 26.19
CA SER A 6 20.97 -10.25 25.03
C SER A 6 20.18 -10.11 23.72
N GLY A 7 20.78 -9.52 22.68
CA GLY A 7 20.21 -9.51 21.32
C GLY A 7 18.98 -8.62 21.12
N GLY A 8 18.82 -7.56 21.90
CA GLY A 8 17.76 -6.56 21.68
C GLY A 8 17.95 -5.80 20.36
N LEU A 9 16.85 -5.33 19.78
CA LEU A 9 16.85 -4.48 18.60
C LEU A 9 16.19 -3.14 18.92
N THR A 10 16.65 -2.08 18.25
CA THR A 10 16.11 -0.74 18.47
C THR A 10 15.22 -0.34 17.30
N TYR A 11 13.97 0.03 17.60
CA TYR A 11 13.02 0.61 16.63
C TYR A 11 12.44 1.89 17.21
N GLN A 12 12.50 2.99 16.45
CA GLN A 12 12.11 4.34 16.92
C GLN A 12 12.71 4.71 18.28
N GLU A 13 14.02 4.44 18.44
CA GLU A 13 14.78 4.69 19.68
C GLU A 13 14.29 3.89 20.90
N GLN A 14 13.28 3.02 20.75
CA GLN A 14 12.83 2.12 21.80
C GLN A 14 13.49 0.74 21.65
N PRO A 15 13.95 0.15 22.77
CA PRO A 15 14.52 -1.19 22.75
C PRO A 15 13.40 -2.25 22.75
N TRP A 16 13.52 -3.23 21.86
CA TRP A 16 12.58 -4.33 21.71
C TRP A 16 13.31 -5.65 21.95
N HIS A 17 12.63 -6.60 22.60
CA HIS A 17 13.06 -8.00 22.56
C HIS A 17 12.98 -8.50 21.12
N SER A 18 14.02 -9.17 20.63
CA SER A 18 14.01 -9.76 19.28
C SER A 18 12.84 -10.71 19.03
N GLU A 19 12.38 -11.38 20.09
CA GLU A 19 11.22 -12.29 20.07
C GLU A 19 9.87 -11.55 20.05
N CYS A 20 9.82 -10.30 20.51
CA CYS A 20 8.60 -9.48 20.48
C CYS A 20 8.47 -8.71 19.17
N PHE A 21 9.56 -8.50 18.43
CA PHE A 21 9.54 -7.81 17.15
C PHE A 21 9.25 -8.75 15.99
N ILE A 22 8.00 -9.22 15.93
CA ILE A 22 7.51 -10.25 15.00
C ILE A 22 6.39 -9.73 14.12
N CYS A 23 6.18 -10.37 12.97
CA CYS A 23 5.04 -10.11 12.10
C CYS A 23 3.73 -10.50 12.80
N SER A 24 2.76 -9.60 12.89
CA SER A 24 1.47 -9.85 13.53
C SER A 24 0.67 -10.95 12.83
N ASN A 25 0.87 -11.14 11.51
CA ASN A 25 0.21 -12.21 10.75
C ASN A 25 0.95 -13.56 10.83
N CYS A 26 2.19 -13.63 10.35
CA CYS A 26 2.93 -14.90 10.22
C CYS A 26 3.87 -15.24 11.38
N LYS A 27 3.95 -14.37 12.41
CA LYS A 27 4.76 -14.51 13.63
C LYS A 27 6.29 -14.65 13.41
N LYS A 28 6.79 -14.46 12.18
CA LYS A 28 8.23 -14.43 11.89
C LYS A 28 8.90 -13.20 12.50
N GLN A 29 10.10 -13.37 13.03
CA GLN A 29 10.96 -12.26 13.49
C GLN A 29 11.28 -11.29 12.34
N LEU A 30 11.17 -9.99 12.64
CA LEU A 30 11.37 -8.88 11.72
C LEU A 30 12.73 -8.19 11.87
N GLY A 31 13.48 -8.50 12.93
CA GLY A 31 14.84 -7.97 13.12
C GLY A 31 15.71 -8.20 11.89
N GLY A 32 16.33 -7.12 11.39
CA GLY A 32 17.18 -7.14 10.19
C GLY A 32 16.43 -7.34 8.86
N LYS A 33 15.09 -7.39 8.86
CA LYS A 33 14.27 -7.56 7.64
C LYS A 33 13.50 -6.28 7.33
N ARG A 34 12.99 -6.17 6.10
CA ARG A 34 12.04 -5.11 5.73
C ARG A 34 10.67 -5.42 6.35
N PHE A 35 10.07 -4.41 6.97
CA PHE A 35 8.74 -4.48 7.58
C PHE A 35 8.04 -3.13 7.48
N THR A 36 6.74 -3.10 7.80
CA THR A 36 5.96 -1.89 7.96
C THR A 36 5.15 -1.94 9.25
N ALA A 37 4.84 -0.77 9.81
CA ALA A 37 3.98 -0.63 10.98
C ALA A 37 2.64 -0.05 10.54
N VAL A 38 1.55 -0.69 10.97
CA VAL A 38 0.16 -0.29 10.67
C VAL A 38 -0.63 -0.44 11.96
N GLU A 39 -1.25 0.63 12.46
CA GLU A 39 -2.08 0.60 13.68
C GLU A 39 -1.38 -0.13 14.85
N ASP A 40 -0.14 0.26 15.14
CA ASP A 40 0.70 -0.31 16.21
C ASP A 40 1.04 -1.81 16.07
N GLN A 41 0.76 -2.40 14.91
CA GLN A 41 1.12 -3.77 14.56
C GLN A 41 2.22 -3.80 13.50
N PHE A 42 3.13 -4.77 13.59
CA PHE A 42 4.23 -4.92 12.62
C PHE A 42 3.93 -6.01 11.62
N TYR A 43 4.15 -5.76 10.33
CA TYR A 43 3.95 -6.73 9.27
C TYR A 43 5.20 -6.87 8.41
N CYS A 44 5.57 -8.11 8.08
CA CYS A 44 6.55 -8.34 7.01
C CYS A 44 5.96 -7.87 5.67
N VAL A 45 6.82 -7.57 4.71
CA VAL A 45 6.41 -7.03 3.39
C VAL A 45 5.41 -7.95 2.67
N GLU A 46 5.58 -9.27 2.78
CA GLU A 46 4.69 -10.27 2.16
C GLU A 46 3.29 -10.21 2.76
N CYS A 47 3.18 -10.38 4.10
CA CYS A 47 1.89 -10.34 4.77
C CYS A 47 1.20 -8.97 4.65
N TYR A 48 1.97 -7.88 4.66
CA TYR A 48 1.40 -6.56 4.42
C TYR A 48 0.76 -6.48 3.04
N LYS A 49 1.47 -6.91 1.98
CA LYS A 49 0.96 -6.90 0.61
C LYS A 49 -0.31 -7.76 0.44
N GLU A 50 -0.37 -8.90 1.11
CA GLU A 50 -1.46 -9.86 0.94
C GLU A 50 -2.71 -9.49 1.74
N CYS A 51 -2.52 -9.08 2.99
CA CYS A 51 -3.60 -9.01 3.98
C CYS A 51 -4.01 -7.59 4.36
N VAL A 52 -3.12 -6.60 4.21
CA VAL A 52 -3.32 -5.27 4.81
C VAL A 52 -3.33 -4.14 3.78
N ALA A 53 -2.47 -4.21 2.77
CA ALA A 53 -2.30 -3.15 1.81
C ALA A 53 -3.55 -2.93 0.96
N LYS A 54 -3.97 -1.66 0.81
CA LYS A 54 -5.00 -1.27 -0.16
C LYS A 54 -4.63 -1.78 -1.56
N LYS A 55 -5.59 -2.35 -2.28
CA LYS A 55 -5.37 -2.85 -3.64
C LYS A 55 -5.78 -1.81 -4.67
N CYS A 56 -4.96 -1.64 -5.69
CA CYS A 56 -5.26 -0.75 -6.80
C CYS A 56 -6.50 -1.23 -7.54
N ALA A 57 -7.53 -0.38 -7.66
CA ALA A 57 -8.76 -0.74 -8.35
C ALA A 57 -8.54 -1.04 -9.85
N GLY A 58 -7.49 -0.46 -10.46
CA GLY A 58 -7.14 -0.67 -11.87
C GLY A 58 -6.37 -1.96 -12.16
N CYS A 59 -5.34 -2.30 -11.38
CA CYS A 59 -4.48 -3.48 -11.64
C CYS A 59 -4.60 -4.60 -10.59
N LYS A 60 -5.38 -4.37 -9.52
CA LYS A 60 -5.58 -5.27 -8.37
C LYS A 60 -4.32 -5.58 -7.55
N ASN A 61 -3.17 -5.02 -7.91
CA ASN A 61 -1.94 -5.14 -7.13
C ASN A 61 -1.95 -4.21 -5.90
N PRO A 62 -1.26 -4.58 -4.81
CA PRO A 62 -1.11 -3.74 -3.63
C PRO A 62 -0.50 -2.36 -3.91
N ILE A 63 -1.00 -1.33 -3.23
CA ILE A 63 -0.45 0.01 -3.21
C ILE A 63 0.49 0.11 -2.00
N THR A 64 1.74 -0.28 -2.19
CA THR A 64 2.76 -0.21 -1.14
C THR A 64 3.59 1.06 -1.31
N ALA A 65 3.16 2.17 -0.72
CA ALA A 65 4.03 3.33 -0.55
C ALA A 65 5.28 2.91 0.25
N GLY A 66 6.48 3.04 -0.33
CA GLY A 66 7.76 2.75 0.35
C GLY A 66 8.41 1.38 0.09
N PHE A 67 7.70 0.40 -0.49
CA PHE A 67 8.29 -0.92 -0.82
C PHE A 67 8.38 -1.22 -2.32
N GLY A 68 7.72 -0.44 -3.16
CA GLY A 68 7.70 -0.60 -4.63
C GLY A 68 8.23 0.64 -5.36
N ARG A 69 7.93 0.77 -6.67
CA ARG A 69 8.14 2.03 -7.41
C ARG A 69 7.42 3.13 -6.64
N GLY A 70 8.14 4.21 -6.28
CA GLY A 70 7.54 5.40 -5.69
C GLY A 70 6.45 5.91 -6.64
N THR A 71 5.21 5.60 -6.32
CA THR A 71 4.03 5.89 -7.14
C THR A 71 3.10 6.72 -6.28
N SER A 72 2.63 7.83 -6.84
CA SER A 72 1.61 8.63 -6.16
C SER A 72 0.32 7.83 -6.15
N VAL A 73 -0.47 7.99 -5.09
CA VAL A 73 -1.76 7.32 -4.96
C VAL A 73 -2.86 8.29 -5.37
N VAL A 74 -3.73 7.86 -6.27
CA VAL A 74 -4.97 8.59 -6.58
C VAL A 74 -6.10 7.93 -5.81
N ASN A 75 -6.84 8.72 -5.04
CA ASN A 75 -8.04 8.27 -4.32
C ASN A 75 -9.26 8.96 -4.93
N TYR A 76 -10.31 8.18 -5.17
CA TYR A 76 -11.60 8.69 -5.61
C TYR A 76 -12.70 7.75 -5.08
N GLU A 77 -13.68 8.34 -4.39
CA GLU A 77 -14.68 7.59 -3.61
C GLU A 77 -13.99 6.60 -2.66
N ASP A 78 -14.41 5.33 -2.65
CA ASP A 78 -13.86 4.28 -1.79
C ASP A 78 -12.72 3.49 -2.43
N GLU A 79 -12.30 3.88 -3.65
CA GLU A 79 -11.27 3.18 -4.41
C GLU A 79 -9.95 3.98 -4.47
N SER A 80 -8.85 3.23 -4.58
CA SER A 80 -7.50 3.76 -4.71
C SER A 80 -6.82 3.18 -5.94
N TRP A 81 -5.99 3.98 -6.62
CA TRP A 81 -5.21 3.56 -7.78
C TRP A 81 -3.77 4.02 -7.64
N HIS A 82 -2.85 3.28 -8.27
CA HIS A 82 -1.56 3.86 -8.64
C HIS A 82 -1.80 5.00 -9.65
N ASP A 83 -1.00 6.06 -9.60
CA ASP A 83 -1.07 7.18 -10.54
C ASP A 83 -1.06 6.75 -12.02
N TYR A 84 -0.21 5.78 -12.39
CA TYR A 84 -0.13 5.21 -13.73
C TYR A 84 -1.27 4.24 -14.07
N CYS A 85 -2.01 3.77 -13.06
CA CYS A 85 -3.23 2.97 -13.24
C CYS A 85 -4.48 3.84 -13.37
N PHE A 86 -4.45 5.08 -12.90
CA PHE A 86 -5.56 6.03 -13.01
C PHE A 86 -5.61 6.64 -14.42
N LYS A 87 -6.20 5.90 -15.35
CA LYS A 87 -6.22 6.22 -16.78
C LYS A 87 -7.57 5.99 -17.42
N CYS A 88 -7.83 6.68 -18.52
CA CYS A 88 -9.04 6.53 -19.30
C CYS A 88 -9.19 5.09 -19.81
N THR A 89 -10.31 4.44 -19.54
CA THR A 89 -10.61 3.08 -20.00
C THR A 89 -10.62 2.96 -21.52
N LYS A 90 -10.91 4.04 -22.24
CA LYS A 90 -11.01 4.04 -23.71
C LYS A 90 -9.70 4.34 -24.43
N CYS A 91 -8.93 5.33 -23.97
CA CYS A 91 -7.71 5.79 -24.66
C CYS A 91 -6.42 5.60 -23.86
N ALA A 92 -6.49 5.01 -22.66
CA ALA A 92 -5.36 4.78 -21.76
C ALA A 92 -4.57 6.03 -21.32
N ARG A 93 -5.03 7.24 -21.65
CA ARG A 93 -4.42 8.49 -21.19
C ARG A 93 -4.46 8.56 -19.67
N GLY A 94 -3.31 8.82 -19.03
CA GLY A 94 -3.23 9.05 -17.58
C GLY A 94 -4.04 10.29 -17.17
N LEU A 95 -4.87 10.12 -16.15
CA LEU A 95 -5.84 11.10 -15.65
C LEU A 95 -5.52 11.63 -14.25
N ALA A 96 -4.38 11.22 -13.67
CA ALA A 96 -3.89 11.83 -12.44
C ALA A 96 -3.83 13.37 -12.63
N ASN A 97 -4.50 14.10 -11.72
CA ASN A 97 -4.62 15.56 -11.75
C ASN A 97 -5.31 16.14 -13.01
N LYS A 98 -6.12 15.37 -13.73
CA LYS A 98 -6.90 15.84 -14.90
C LYS A 98 -8.39 15.67 -14.66
N ARG A 99 -9.22 16.38 -15.43
CA ARG A 99 -10.67 16.17 -15.45
C ARG A 99 -11.00 14.77 -15.98
N PHE A 100 -11.88 14.08 -15.27
CA PHE A 100 -12.36 12.76 -15.63
C PHE A 100 -13.86 12.63 -15.34
N VAL A 101 -14.47 11.58 -15.88
CA VAL A 101 -15.83 11.16 -15.60
C VAL A 101 -15.78 9.72 -15.13
N CYS A 102 -16.37 9.42 -13.98
CA CYS A 102 -16.60 8.05 -13.53
C CYS A 102 -18.01 7.63 -13.96
N HIS A 103 -18.13 6.47 -14.60
CA HIS A 103 -19.41 5.88 -14.97
C HIS A 103 -19.34 4.36 -14.84
N ASN A 104 -20.21 3.77 -14.00
CA ASN A 104 -20.25 2.33 -13.69
C ASN A 104 -18.87 1.77 -13.27
N GLY A 105 -18.15 2.48 -12.41
CA GLY A 105 -16.81 2.08 -11.95
C GLY A 105 -15.70 2.17 -13.01
N LYS A 106 -15.99 2.72 -14.19
CA LYS A 106 -15.00 2.96 -15.26
C LYS A 106 -14.68 4.44 -15.35
N ILE A 107 -13.39 4.74 -15.59
CA ILE A 107 -12.87 6.10 -15.60
C ILE A 107 -12.64 6.54 -17.04
N TYR A 108 -13.19 7.69 -17.42
CA TYR A 108 -13.10 8.23 -18.78
C TYR A 108 -12.50 9.65 -18.75
N CYS A 109 -11.71 10.01 -19.75
CA CYS A 109 -11.29 11.39 -19.93
C CYS A 109 -12.43 12.23 -20.52
N ALA A 110 -12.40 13.54 -20.33
CA ALA A 110 -13.40 14.47 -20.87
C ALA A 110 -13.46 14.50 -22.40
N GLU A 111 -12.36 14.14 -23.08
CA GLU A 111 -12.23 14.14 -24.54
C GLU A 111 -12.75 12.85 -25.19
N CYS A 112 -12.90 11.76 -24.42
CA CYS A 112 -13.43 10.53 -24.96
C CYS A 112 -14.94 10.69 -25.19
N PRO A 113 -15.45 10.39 -26.42
CA PRO A 113 -16.86 10.53 -26.73
C PRO A 113 -17.71 9.80 -25.70
N LYS A 114 -18.62 10.54 -25.05
CA LYS A 114 -19.69 10.00 -24.23
C LYS A 114 -20.62 9.21 -25.15
N ARG A 115 -20.32 7.93 -25.38
CA ARG A 115 -21.39 6.98 -25.69
C ARG A 115 -21.82 6.42 -24.35
N LEU A 116 -22.63 7.25 -23.68
CA LEU A 116 -23.53 6.81 -22.61
C LEU A 116 -24.54 5.84 -23.21
#